data_AF-A0A552QTP8-F1
#
_entry.id   AF-A0A552QTP8-F1
#
_cell.length_a   1.000
_cell.length_b   1.000
_cell.length_c   1.000
_cell.angle_alpha   90.00
_cell.angle_beta   90.00
_cell.angle_gamma   90.00
#
_symmetry.space_group_name_H-M   'P 1'
#
loop_
_entity.id
_entity.type
_entity.pdbx_description
1 polymer ?
#
loop_
_entity_poly.entity_id
_entity_poly.type
_entity_poly.pdbx_seq_one_letter_code
_entity_poly.pdbx_strand_id
1 'polypeptide(L)' 'MVSFRELAARLSRDGVATLTHQRISQLSRDDPAFPPVVTIGRAKAVDYRLARPYFAGRKSRQGQRTDLYPRPE' A
#
# COMPACT_ATOMS: atom_id res chain seq x y z
N MET A 1 14.50 -3.29 -4.41
CA MET A 1 13.07 -3.35 -4.79
C MET A 1 12.43 -4.61 -4.23
N VAL A 2 11.18 -4.51 -3.77
CA VAL A 2 10.41 -5.61 -3.16
C VAL A 2 9.06 -5.73 -3.83
N SER A 3 8.55 -6.97 -3.96
CA SER A 3 7.19 -7.19 -4.45
C SER A 3 6.14 -6.63 -3.49
N PHE A 4 4.90 -6.43 -3.92
CA PHE A 4 3.83 -5.98 -3.01
C PHE A 4 3.56 -6.97 -1.86
N ARG A 5 3.76 -8.27 -2.08
CA ARG A 5 3.64 -9.29 -1.02
C ARG A 5 4.74 -9.14 0.03
N GLU A 6 5.97 -8.99 -0.42
CA GLU A 6 7.13 -8.76 0.44
C GLU A 6 7.02 -7.41 1.16
N LEU A 7 6.53 -6.37 0.48
CA LEU A 7 6.29 -5.06 1.07
C LEU A 7 5.31 -5.16 2.25
N ALA A 8 4.17 -5.84 2.07
CA ALA A 8 3.20 -6.04 3.14
C ALA A 8 3.82 -6.75 4.36
N ALA A 9 4.55 -7.84 4.11
CA ALA A 9 5.23 -8.59 5.17
C ALA A 9 6.25 -7.73 5.92
N ARG A 10 7.05 -6.93 5.20
CA ARG A 10 8.04 -6.03 5.79
C ARG A 10 7.43 -4.90 6.57
N LEU A 11 6.39 -4.24 6.05
CA LEU A 11 5.71 -3.16 6.75
C LEU A 11 5.10 -3.65 8.07
N SER A 12 4.52 -4.86 8.08
CA SER A 12 4.01 -5.47 9.29
C SER A 12 5.12 -5.86 10.26
N ARG A 13 6.24 -6.42 9.75
CA ARG A 13 7.40 -6.81 10.56
C ARG A 13 8.11 -5.61 11.19
N ASP A 14 8.18 -4.49 10.47
CA ASP A 14 8.80 -3.23 10.93
C ASP A 14 7.85 -2.41 11.84
N GLY A 15 6.61 -2.88 12.04
CA GLY A 15 5.58 -2.19 12.83
C GLY A 15 5.09 -0.88 12.20
N VAL A 16 5.35 -0.67 10.91
CA VAL A 16 5.02 0.57 10.19
C VAL A 16 3.54 0.60 9.83
N ALA A 17 3.04 -0.48 9.24
CA ALA A 17 1.63 -0.60 8.87
C ALA A 17 1.24 -2.06 8.65
N THR A 18 0.04 -2.43 9.10
CA THR A 18 -0.53 -3.77 8.91
C THR A 18 -1.58 -3.73 7.81
N LEU A 19 -1.20 -4.13 6.59
CA LEU A 19 -2.13 -4.21 5.45
C LEU A 19 -1.77 -5.33 4.48
N THR A 20 -2.76 -5.81 3.73
CA THR A 20 -2.57 -6.86 2.72
C THR A 20 -1.96 -6.30 1.44
N HIS A 21 -1.31 -7.17 0.67
CA HIS A 21 -0.78 -6.81 -0.66
C HIS A 21 -1.88 -6.35 -1.64
N GLN A 22 -3.13 -6.81 -1.47
CA GLN A 22 -4.28 -6.37 -2.26
C GLN A 22 -4.57 -4.89 -1.98
N ARG A 23 -4.53 -4.48 -0.70
CA ARG A 23 -4.70 -3.07 -0.33
C ARG A 23 -3.57 -2.22 -0.90
N ILE A 24 -2.32 -2.67 -0.82
CA ILE A 24 -1.18 -2.00 -1.46
C ILE A 24 -1.41 -1.83 -2.97
N SER A 25 -1.91 -2.87 -3.64
CA SER A 25 -2.23 -2.81 -5.08
C SER A 25 -3.33 -1.78 -5.40
N GLN A 26 -4.39 -1.71 -4.58
CA GLN A 26 -5.40 -0.65 -4.71
C GLN A 26 -4.79 0.74 -4.53
N LEU A 27 -3.97 0.93 -3.51
CA LEU A 27 -3.30 2.20 -3.23
C LEU A 27 -2.41 2.63 -4.38
N SER A 28 -1.69 1.71 -5.01
CA SER A 28 -0.88 2.01 -6.21
C SER A 28 -1.68 2.48 -7.42
N ARG A 29 -3.01 2.31 -7.41
CA ARG A 29 -3.90 2.73 -8.49
C ARG A 29 -4.66 4.02 -8.15
N ASP A 30 -5.06 4.15 -6.90
CA ASP A 30 -5.97 5.20 -6.40
C ASP A 30 -5.21 6.43 -5.89
N ASP A 31 -4.02 6.24 -5.33
CA ASP A 31 -3.28 7.29 -4.65
C ASP A 31 -2.15 7.82 -5.55
N PRO A 32 -2.22 9.05 -6.05
CA PRO A 32 -1.20 9.60 -6.94
C PRO A 32 0.12 9.90 -6.22
N ALA A 33 0.12 9.96 -4.89
CA ALA A 33 1.32 10.10 -4.06
C ALA A 33 1.98 8.75 -3.74
N PHE A 34 1.46 7.65 -4.27
CA PHE A 34 2.01 6.32 -4.04
C PHE A 34 3.44 6.23 -4.61
N PRO A 35 4.38 5.57 -3.90
CA PRO A 35 5.76 5.42 -4.35
C PRO A 35 5.84 4.74 -5.73
N PRO A 36 6.85 5.08 -6.56
CA PRO A 36 6.96 4.59 -7.93
C PRO A 36 6.99 3.06 -7.99
N VAL A 37 6.06 2.51 -8.76
CA VAL A 37 5.92 1.07 -8.97
C VAL A 37 6.62 0.70 -10.26
N VAL A 38 7.46 -0.31 -10.19
CA VAL A 38 8.09 -0.92 -11.35
C VAL A 38 7.50 -2.30 -11.60
N THR A 39 7.37 -2.66 -12.87
CA THR A 39 6.94 -4.00 -13.27
C THR A 39 8.18 -4.84 -13.58
N ILE A 40 8.35 -5.95 -12.88
CA ILE A 40 9.43 -6.91 -13.08
C ILE A 40 8.78 -8.22 -13.55
N GLY A 41 8.86 -8.50 -14.85
CA GLY A 41 8.14 -9.59 -15.49
C GLY A 41 6.62 -9.42 -15.32
N ARG A 42 5.96 -10.35 -14.62
CA ARG A 42 4.52 -10.29 -14.31
C ARG A 42 4.20 -9.67 -12.95
N ALA A 43 5.22 -9.32 -12.16
CA ALA A 43 5.05 -8.83 -10.79
C ALA A 43 5.24 -7.31 -10.71
N LYS A 44 4.50 -6.69 -9.78
CA LYS A 44 4.73 -5.29 -9.38
C LYS A 44 5.65 -5.22 -8.17
N ALA A 45 6.64 -4.35 -8.24
CA ALA A 45 7.61 -4.11 -7.20
C ALA A 45 7.77 -2.61 -6.92
N VAL A 46 8.24 -2.29 -5.73
CA VAL A 46 8.43 -0.92 -5.25
C VAL A 46 9.71 -0.85 -4.44
N ASP A 47 10.32 0.33 -4.36
CA ASP A 47 11.45 0.53 -3.46
C ASP A 47 10.98 0.67 -2.01
N TYR A 48 11.53 -0.17 -1.13
CA TYR A 48 11.13 -0.18 0.27
C TYR A 48 11.51 1.11 1.00
N ARG A 49 12.63 1.76 0.63
CA ARG A 49 13.10 2.99 1.29
C ARG A 49 12.16 4.17 1.02
N LEU A 50 11.52 4.18 -0.16
CA LEU A 50 10.49 5.16 -0.52
C LEU A 50 9.11 4.78 0.03
N ALA A 51 8.78 3.48 0.02
CA ALA A 51 7.49 3.01 0.51
C ALA A 51 7.36 3.17 2.04
N ARG A 52 8.41 2.89 2.80
CA ARG A 52 8.38 2.97 4.26
C ARG A 52 7.91 4.33 4.80
N PRO A 53 8.49 5.49 4.42
CA PRO A 53 8.02 6.79 4.89
C PRO A 53 6.61 7.12 4.38
N TYR A 54 6.22 6.68 3.18
CA TYR A 54 4.86 6.82 2.69
C TYR A 54 3.85 6.12 3.61
N PHE A 55 4.10 4.85 3.97
CA PHE A 55 3.22 4.10 4.87
C PHE A 55 3.31 4.54 6.33
N ALA A 56 4.47 5.02 6.80
CA ALA A 56 4.64 5.56 8.15
C ALA A 56 3.93 6.91 8.32
N GLY A 57 4.02 7.80 7.32
CA GLY A 57 3.35 9.10 7.30
C GLY A 57 1.85 8.99 7.00
N ARG A 58 1.43 7.88 6.39
CA ARG A 58 0.03 7.50 6.26
C ARG A 58 -0.47 7.07 7.65
N LYS A 59 -0.73 8.05 8.52
CA LYS A 59 -1.59 7.85 9.70
C LYS A 59 -2.80 7.08 9.19
N SER A 60 -2.93 5.83 9.61
CA SER A 60 -4.12 5.05 9.36
C SER A 60 -5.28 5.97 9.69
N ARG A 61 -6.07 6.37 8.68
CA ARG A 61 -7.45 6.79 8.90
C ARG A 61 -8.19 5.53 9.36
N GLN A 62 -7.79 5.01 10.51
CA GLN A 62 -8.37 3.88 11.22
C GLN A 62 -9.69 4.41 11.77
N GLY A 63 -10.65 4.54 10.87
CA GLY A 63 -11.87 5.33 11.08
C GLY A 63 -12.65 5.58 9.79
N GLN A 64 -11.99 5.61 8.62
CA GLN A 64 -12.70 5.46 7.34
C GLN A 64 -12.82 3.97 7.03
N ARG A 65 -13.81 3.32 7.64
CA ARG A 65 -14.45 2.15 7.02
C ARG A 65 -14.86 2.59 5.62
N THR A 66 -14.26 2.00 4.59
CA THR A 66 -14.76 2.11 3.20
C THR A 66 -16.07 1.34 2.98
N ASP A 67 -16.82 1.09 4.05
CA ASP A 67 -18.22 0.66 4.05
C ASP A 67 -19.16 1.82 3.65
N LEU A 68 -18.64 3.05 3.63
CA LEU A 68 -19.33 4.26 3.18
C LEU A 68 -18.91 4.64 1.75
N TYR A 69 -19.05 3.72 0.80
CA TYR A 69 -19.53 4.15 -0.52
C TYR A 69 -21.04 3.91 -0.47
N PRO A 70 -21.91 4.94 -0.53
CA PRO A 70 -23.28 4.65 -0.92
C PRO A 70 -23.19 4.00 -2.29
N ARG A 71 -23.71 2.77 -2.41
CA ARG A 71 -24.12 2.23 -3.70
C ARG A 71 -25.01 3.31 -4.34
N PRO A 72 -24.77 3.72 -5.58
CA PRO A 72 -25.67 4.65 -6.24
C PRO A 72 -27.00 3.93 -6.51
N GLU A 73 -28.00 4.22 -5.68
CA GLU A 73 -29.44 4.12 -5.99
C GLU A 73 -30.19 5.26 -5.28
#